data_AF-A0A7C2F5V5-F1
#
_entry.id   AF-A0A7C2F5V5-F1
#
_cell.length_a   1.000
_cell.length_b   1.000
_cell.length_c   1.000
_cell.angle_alpha   90.00
_cell.angle_beta   90.00
_cell.angle_gamma   90.00
#
_symmetry.space_group_name_H-M   'P 1'
#
loop_
_entity.id
_entity.type
_entity.pdbx_description
1 polymer ?
#
loop_
_entity_poly.entity_id
_entity_poly.type
_entity_poly.pdbx_seq_one_letter_code
_entity_poly.pdbx_strand_id
1 'polypeptide(L)'
;MKRWSEDRTSIRKARRRNSATANKAGGTRNRRRRMAVDLTLDRVERCLHQGKAKAAELGVEAAIVVVDAAGHLAGALRMDNALWVTPEIAFAKAVTATAFRASTAELEERWKARPLFATSVIGLGRVVSW
;
A
#
# COMPACT_ATOMS: atom_id res chain seq x y z
N MET A 1 20.07 71.04 -28.39
CA MET A 1 19.12 71.39 -27.30
C MET A 1 17.87 70.52 -27.48
N LYS A 2 17.45 69.81 -26.42
CA LYS A 2 16.40 68.75 -26.33
C LYS A 2 16.77 67.37 -26.91
N ARG A 3 16.47 66.21 -26.32
CA ARG A 3 16.31 65.70 -24.93
C ARG A 3 16.02 64.20 -25.12
N TRP A 4 16.77 63.32 -24.45
CA TRP A 4 16.41 62.01 -23.85
C TRP A 4 15.54 61.02 -24.66
N SER A 5 16.06 59.83 -24.98
CA SER A 5 16.01 58.58 -24.17
C SER A 5 14.73 57.77 -24.38
N GLU A 6 14.86 56.45 -24.30
CA GLU A 6 13.78 55.44 -24.44
C GLU A 6 13.42 55.21 -25.91
N ASP A 7 13.78 54.08 -26.51
CA ASP A 7 12.94 52.90 -26.34
C ASP A 7 13.73 51.61 -26.63
N ARG A 8 14.60 51.19 -25.69
CA ARG A 8 15.18 49.83 -25.67
C ARG A 8 14.26 48.83 -24.96
N THR A 9 12.96 49.04 -25.07
CA THR A 9 11.92 48.31 -24.32
C THR A 9 10.94 47.54 -25.21
N SER A 10 11.24 47.39 -26.50
CA SER A 10 10.39 46.65 -27.45
C SER A 10 10.82 45.20 -27.69
N ILE A 11 12.02 44.78 -27.25
CA ILE A 11 12.53 43.40 -27.46
C ILE A 11 12.15 42.42 -26.31
N ARG A 12 11.52 42.91 -25.23
CA ARG A 12 11.10 42.07 -24.08
C ARG A 12 9.63 41.62 -24.08
N LYS A 13 8.85 41.91 -25.12
CA LYS A 13 7.42 41.53 -25.22
C LYS A 13 7.05 40.61 -26.39
N ALA A 14 8.01 39.89 -26.96
CA ALA A 14 7.74 38.84 -27.97
C ALA A 14 7.89 37.39 -27.44
N ARG A 15 8.20 37.20 -26.15
CA ARG A 15 8.51 35.88 -25.56
C ARG A 15 7.50 35.44 -24.50
N ARG A 16 6.21 35.71 -24.73
CA ARG A 16 5.15 35.38 -23.76
C ARG A 16 3.80 34.98 -24.37
N ARG A 17 3.80 34.37 -25.56
CA ARG A 17 2.56 33.89 -26.20
C ARG A 17 2.54 32.45 -26.75
N ASN A 18 3.58 31.64 -26.52
CA ASN A 18 3.59 30.25 -27.02
C ASN A 18 3.82 29.15 -25.96
N SER A 19 3.43 29.38 -24.71
CA SER A 19 3.53 28.37 -23.63
C SER A 19 2.19 27.90 -23.06
N ALA A 20 1.05 28.25 -23.68
CA ALA A 20 -0.28 27.95 -23.14
C ALA A 20 -1.05 26.81 -23.85
N THR A 21 -0.49 26.18 -24.89
CA THR A 21 -1.20 25.15 -25.67
C THR A 21 -0.48 23.80 -25.80
N ALA A 22 0.70 23.63 -25.20
CA ALA A 22 1.46 22.38 -25.31
C ALA A 22 1.20 21.35 -24.18
N ASN A 23 0.32 21.63 -23.21
CA ASN A 23 0.12 20.75 -22.04
C ASN A 23 -1.32 20.25 -21.86
N LYS A 24 -1.92 19.69 -22.92
CA LYS A 24 -3.24 19.03 -22.83
C LYS A 24 -3.34 17.62 -23.45
N ALA A 25 -2.23 17.02 -23.88
CA ALA A 25 -2.25 15.68 -24.51
C ALA A 25 -1.55 14.55 -23.71
N GLY A 26 -1.00 14.84 -22.52
CA GLY A 26 -0.23 13.87 -21.71
C GLY A 26 -0.99 13.22 -20.53
N GLY A 27 -2.21 13.67 -20.21
CA GLY A 27 -2.88 13.34 -18.94
C GLY A 27 -3.51 11.95 -18.84
N THR A 28 -3.81 11.30 -19.98
CA THR A 28 -4.57 10.05 -20.01
C THR A 28 -3.72 8.79 -19.88
N ARG A 29 -2.47 8.79 -20.39
CA ARG A 29 -1.53 7.65 -20.22
C ARG A 29 -1.03 7.51 -18.78
N ASN A 30 -0.87 8.62 -18.06
CA ASN A 30 -0.37 8.61 -16.68
C ASN A 30 -1.45 8.23 -15.66
N ARG A 31 -2.75 8.43 -15.97
CA ARG A 31 -3.85 7.99 -15.09
C ARG A 31 -3.99 6.47 -15.05
N ARG A 32 -3.88 5.76 -16.19
CA ARG A 32 -3.87 4.28 -16.20
C ARG A 32 -2.70 3.68 -15.41
N ARG A 33 -1.55 4.35 -15.41
CA ARG A 33 -0.34 3.94 -14.67
C ARG A 33 -0.36 4.31 -13.18
N ARG A 34 -1.23 5.25 -12.79
CA ARG A 34 -1.52 5.62 -11.38
C ARG A 34 -2.70 4.84 -10.78
N MET A 35 -3.49 4.17 -11.61
CA MET A 35 -4.59 3.32 -11.15
C MET A 35 -4.07 1.88 -11.02
N ALA A 36 -3.91 1.45 -9.77
CA ALA A 36 -3.38 0.17 -9.33
C ALA A 36 -1.87 -0.02 -9.55
N VAL A 37 -1.08 0.46 -8.58
CA VAL A 37 0.04 -0.36 -8.11
C VAL A 37 -0.60 -1.57 -7.44
N ASP A 38 -1.08 -2.49 -8.26
CA ASP A 38 -1.63 -3.75 -7.76
C ASP A 38 -0.49 -4.54 -7.12
N LEU A 39 -0.83 -5.38 -6.15
CA LEU A 39 0.14 -6.20 -5.45
C LEU A 39 0.73 -7.24 -6.42
N THR A 40 1.81 -6.89 -7.12
CA THR A 40 2.48 -7.76 -8.09
C THR A 40 3.10 -8.98 -7.42
N LEU A 41 3.19 -10.12 -8.12
CA LEU A 41 3.83 -11.34 -7.61
C LEU A 41 5.25 -11.11 -7.06
N ASP A 42 6.10 -10.36 -7.80
CA ASP A 42 7.46 -10.00 -7.35
C ASP A 42 7.47 -9.20 -6.02
N ARG A 43 6.42 -8.40 -5.73
CA ARG A 43 6.26 -7.75 -4.43
C ARG A 43 5.85 -8.73 -3.35
N VAL A 44 4.93 -9.64 -3.64
CA VAL A 44 4.49 -10.69 -2.73
C VAL A 44 5.68 -11.55 -2.31
N GLU A 45 6.45 -12.06 -3.28
CA GLU A 45 7.64 -12.88 -3.03
C GLU A 45 8.66 -12.14 -2.16
N ARG A 46 8.96 -10.87 -2.48
CA ARG A 46 9.85 -10.06 -1.63
C ARG A 46 9.34 -9.93 -0.21
N CYS A 47 8.05 -9.66 0.01
CA CYS A 47 7.48 -9.57 1.34
C CYS A 47 7.59 -10.90 2.11
N LEU A 48 7.31 -12.02 1.44
CA LEU A 48 7.46 -13.36 2.02
C LEU A 48 8.92 -13.64 2.44
N HIS A 49 9.88 -13.34 1.55
CA HIS A 49 11.30 -13.52 1.84
C HIS A 49 11.81 -12.63 2.96
N GLN A 50 11.41 -11.36 2.98
CA GLN A 50 11.78 -10.43 4.06
C GLN A 50 11.20 -10.88 5.41
N GLY A 51 9.94 -11.32 5.43
CA GLY A 51 9.32 -11.86 6.63
C GLY A 51 10.02 -13.12 7.15
N LYS A 52 10.35 -14.06 6.25
CA LYS A 52 11.14 -15.25 6.57
C LYS A 52 12.52 -14.91 7.13
N ALA A 53 13.24 -13.99 6.47
CA ALA A 53 14.56 -13.55 6.93
C ALA A 53 14.46 -12.92 8.33
N LYS A 54 13.45 -12.08 8.57
CA LYS A 54 13.26 -11.47 9.88
C LYS A 54 12.90 -12.49 10.97
N ALA A 55 12.08 -13.49 10.66
CA ALA A 55 11.76 -14.57 11.57
C ALA A 55 13.01 -15.36 11.96
N ALA A 56 13.88 -15.66 10.98
CA ALA A 56 15.17 -16.32 11.23
C ALA A 56 16.11 -15.46 12.11
N GLU A 57 16.20 -14.15 11.86
CA GLU A 57 16.98 -13.23 12.72
C GLU A 57 16.48 -13.21 14.17
N LEU A 58 15.17 -13.35 14.37
CA LEU A 58 14.54 -13.36 15.70
C LEU A 58 14.56 -14.74 16.37
N GLY A 59 15.02 -15.79 15.66
CA GLY A 59 14.99 -17.17 16.16
C GLY A 59 13.58 -17.73 16.36
N VAL A 60 12.60 -17.28 15.57
CA VAL A 60 11.21 -17.72 15.66
C VAL A 60 10.76 -18.44 14.40
N GLU A 61 9.97 -19.49 14.58
CA GLU A 61 9.37 -20.28 13.50
C GLU A 61 7.97 -19.74 13.21
N ALA A 62 7.78 -19.11 12.05
CA ALA A 62 6.57 -18.37 11.72
C ALA A 62 5.92 -18.82 10.41
N ALA A 63 4.67 -18.40 10.21
CA ALA A 63 4.06 -18.34 8.89
C ALA A 63 3.98 -16.87 8.46
N ILE A 64 4.20 -16.62 7.17
CA ILE A 64 4.11 -15.29 6.58
C ILE A 64 3.06 -15.35 5.47
N VAL A 65 2.11 -14.42 5.52
CA VAL A 65 0.96 -14.38 4.62
C VAL A 65 0.79 -12.95 4.11
N VAL A 66 0.53 -12.83 2.81
CA VAL A 66 0.28 -11.57 2.12
C VAL A 66 -1.08 -11.65 1.45
N VAL A 67 -1.88 -10.60 1.61
CA VAL A 67 -3.21 -10.46 0.98
C VAL A 67 -3.28 -9.18 0.16
N ASP A 68 -4.17 -9.16 -0.84
CA ASP A 68 -4.46 -7.95 -1.61
C ASP A 68 -5.31 -6.95 -0.81
N ALA A 69 -5.64 -5.80 -1.40
CA ALA A 69 -6.44 -4.76 -0.75
C ALA A 69 -7.91 -5.17 -0.45
N ALA A 70 -8.40 -6.24 -1.06
CA ALA A 70 -9.71 -6.82 -0.81
C ALA A 70 -9.65 -7.97 0.23
N GLY A 71 -8.46 -8.36 0.68
CA GLY A 71 -8.23 -9.45 1.61
C GLY A 71 -8.14 -10.83 0.95
N HIS A 72 -7.98 -10.92 -0.36
CA HIS A 72 -7.72 -12.20 -1.03
C HIS A 72 -6.26 -12.63 -0.83
N LEU A 73 -6.05 -13.93 -0.68
CA LEU A 73 -4.72 -14.51 -0.55
C LEU A 73 -3.88 -14.20 -1.81
N ALA A 74 -2.74 -13.55 -1.60
CA ALA A 74 -1.77 -13.29 -2.66
C ALA A 74 -0.56 -14.22 -2.57
N GLY A 75 -0.16 -14.62 -1.35
CA GLY A 75 0.90 -15.60 -1.13
C GLY A 75 1.08 -15.94 0.33
N ALA A 76 1.60 -17.15 0.60
CA ALA A 76 1.85 -17.63 1.94
C ALA A 76 3.05 -18.57 1.98
N LEU A 77 3.73 -18.61 3.13
CA LEU A 77 4.67 -19.67 3.48
C LEU A 77 4.54 -20.02 4.96
N ARG A 78 4.92 -21.25 5.30
CA ARG A 78 5.04 -21.75 6.68
C ARG A 78 6.45 -22.30 6.85
N MET A 79 7.16 -21.86 7.89
CA MET A 79 8.45 -22.45 8.26
C MET A 79 8.22 -23.86 8.84
N ASP A 80 9.15 -24.77 8.63
CA ASP A 80 8.94 -26.21 8.86
C ASP A 80 8.45 -26.53 10.28
N ASN A 81 9.05 -25.89 11.27
CA ASN A 81 8.77 -26.10 12.70
C ASN A 81 7.69 -25.18 13.27
N ALA A 82 7.05 -24.34 12.44
CA ALA A 82 5.92 -23.53 12.88
C ALA A 82 4.68 -24.41 13.10
N LEU A 83 3.87 -24.10 14.12
CA LEU A 83 2.63 -24.83 14.42
C LEU A 83 1.71 -24.89 13.19
N TRP A 84 0.94 -25.97 13.07
CA TRP A 84 0.02 -26.18 11.95
C TRP A 84 -1.01 -25.05 11.80
N VAL A 85 -1.40 -24.42 12.91
CA VAL A 85 -2.38 -23.33 12.95
C VAL A 85 -1.80 -21.95 12.61
N THR A 86 -0.47 -21.80 12.62
CA THR A 86 0.20 -20.50 12.42
C THR A 86 -0.16 -19.81 11.09
N PRO A 87 -0.31 -20.52 9.95
CA PRO A 87 -0.77 -19.90 8.69
C PRO A 87 -2.16 -19.29 8.79
N GLU A 88 -3.11 -19.96 9.45
CA GLU A 88 -4.48 -19.47 9.64
C GLU A 88 -4.50 -18.19 10.46
N ILE A 89 -3.71 -18.16 11.55
CA ILE A 89 -3.55 -16.97 12.39
C ILE A 89 -2.91 -15.83 11.59
N ALA A 90 -1.89 -16.10 10.79
CA ALA A 90 -1.23 -15.10 9.96
C ALA A 90 -2.19 -14.53 8.89
N PHE A 91 -2.98 -15.39 8.25
CA PHE A 91 -4.01 -14.97 7.29
C PHE A 91 -5.08 -14.10 7.94
N ALA A 92 -5.63 -14.52 9.09
CA ALA A 92 -6.60 -13.74 9.85
C ALA A 92 -6.07 -12.35 10.23
N LYS A 93 -4.80 -12.26 10.65
CA LYS A 93 -4.14 -10.98 10.93
C LYS A 93 -4.00 -10.11 9.67
N ALA A 94 -3.59 -10.70 8.54
CA ALA A 94 -3.43 -9.97 7.28
C ALA A 94 -4.75 -9.41 6.74
N VAL A 95 -5.82 -10.22 6.77
CA VAL A 95 -7.18 -9.80 6.38
C VAL A 95 -7.69 -8.71 7.33
N THR A 96 -7.53 -8.89 8.64
CA THR A 96 -7.95 -7.89 9.63
C THR A 96 -7.23 -6.56 9.40
N ALA A 97 -5.92 -6.59 9.21
CA ALA A 97 -5.14 -5.39 8.99
C ALA A 97 -5.56 -4.63 7.72
N THR A 98 -5.88 -5.39 6.67
CA THR A 98 -6.38 -4.83 5.40
C THR A 98 -7.79 -4.24 5.56
N ALA A 99 -8.70 -4.97 6.21
CA ALA A 99 -10.10 -4.55 6.40
C ALA A 99 -10.20 -3.25 7.20
N PHE A 100 -9.40 -3.09 8.25
CA PHE A 100 -9.42 -1.90 9.12
C PHE A 100 -8.38 -0.84 8.76
N ARG A 101 -7.51 -1.11 7.78
CA ARG A 101 -6.38 -0.24 7.39
C ARG A 101 -5.52 0.20 8.58
N ALA A 102 -5.27 -0.74 9.48
CA ALA A 102 -4.48 -0.54 10.70
C ALA A 102 -3.80 -1.85 11.07
N SER A 103 -2.67 -1.80 11.77
CA SER A 103 -2.03 -3.01 12.28
C SER A 103 -2.90 -3.69 13.34
N THR A 104 -2.79 -5.01 13.49
CA THR A 104 -3.53 -5.73 14.54
C THR A 104 -3.11 -5.29 15.95
N ALA A 105 -1.88 -4.79 16.13
CA ALA A 105 -1.42 -4.23 17.40
C ALA A 105 -2.15 -2.91 17.75
N GLU A 106 -2.35 -2.02 16.77
CA GLU A 106 -3.15 -0.82 16.97
C GLU A 106 -4.62 -1.15 17.26
N LEU A 107 -5.17 -2.17 16.60
CA LEU A 107 -6.54 -2.63 16.85
C LEU A 107 -6.69 -3.23 18.24
N GLU A 108 -5.73 -4.04 18.67
CA GLU A 108 -5.70 -4.59 20.03
C GLU A 108 -5.79 -3.47 21.06
N GLU A 109 -5.00 -2.41 20.91
CA GLU A 109 -5.05 -1.24 21.80
C GLU A 109 -6.43 -0.54 21.75
N ARG A 110 -6.99 -0.32 20.55
CA ARG A 110 -8.33 0.28 20.40
C ARG A 110 -9.43 -0.57 21.04
N TRP A 111 -9.30 -1.89 21.01
CA TRP A 111 -10.34 -2.82 21.45
C TRP A 111 -10.31 -3.13 22.94
N LYS A 112 -9.20 -2.83 23.64
CA LYS A 112 -9.15 -2.89 25.13
C LYS A 112 -10.29 -2.10 25.77
N ALA A 113 -10.66 -0.95 25.20
CA ALA A 113 -11.74 -0.11 25.69
C ALA A 113 -13.15 -0.60 25.30
N ARG A 114 -13.28 -1.55 24.36
CA ARG A 114 -14.56 -1.98 23.77
C ARG A 114 -14.58 -3.50 23.49
N PRO A 115 -14.50 -4.36 24.52
CA PRO A 115 -14.36 -5.81 24.33
C PRO A 115 -15.51 -6.46 23.55
N LEU A 116 -16.75 -5.98 23.72
CA LEU A 116 -17.90 -6.50 22.96
C LEU A 116 -17.78 -6.26 21.45
N PHE A 117 -17.11 -5.18 21.03
CA PHE A 117 -16.90 -4.91 19.61
C PHE A 117 -15.98 -5.96 18.98
N ALA A 118 -14.91 -6.36 19.66
CA ALA A 118 -13.99 -7.38 19.18
C ALA A 118 -14.71 -8.72 18.97
N THR A 119 -15.57 -9.12 19.91
CA THR A 119 -16.39 -10.35 19.78
C THR A 119 -17.28 -10.32 18.54
N SER A 120 -17.92 -9.19 18.24
CA SER A 120 -18.74 -9.04 17.03
C SER A 120 -17.93 -9.13 15.74
N VAL A 121 -16.69 -8.64 15.73
CA VAL A 121 -15.79 -8.71 14.56
C VAL A 121 -15.32 -10.14 14.31
N ILE A 122 -15.04 -10.93 15.36
CA ILE A 122 -14.65 -12.35 15.24
C ILE A 122 -15.75 -13.15 14.51
N GLY A 123 -17.02 -12.85 14.75
CA GLY A 123 -18.16 -13.48 14.07
C GLY A 123 -18.28 -13.19 12.57
N LEU A 124 -17.54 -12.20 12.04
CA LEU A 124 -17.48 -11.90 10.60
C LEU A 124 -16.46 -12.77 9.85
N GLY A 125 -15.67 -13.57 10.58
CA GLY A 125 -14.68 -14.46 10.00
C GLY A 125 -15.30 -15.47 9.04
N ARG A 126 -14.72 -15.59 7.84
CA ARG A 126 -15.08 -16.66 6.92
C ARG A 126 -14.60 -17.99 7.48
N VAL A 127 -15.49 -18.98 7.55
CA VAL A 127 -15.09 -20.38 7.73
C VAL A 127 -14.41 -20.80 6.44
N VAL A 128 -13.11 -21.08 6.50
CA VAL A 128 -12.38 -21.67 5.38
C VAL A 128 -12.73 -23.15 5.38
N SER A 129 -13.76 -23.52 4.62
CA SER A 129 -14.03 -24.92 4.27
C SER A 129 -13.06 -25.29 3.15
N TRP A 130 -12.15 -26.22 3.43
CA TRP A 130 -11.27 -26.84 2.43
C TRP A 130 -12.08 -27.73 1.50
#